data_AF-A0A0C9TL06-F1
#
_entry.id   AF-A0A0C9TL06-F1
#
_cell.length_a   1.000
_cell.length_b   1.000
_cell.length_c   1.000
_cell.angle_alpha   90.00
_cell.angle_beta   90.00
_cell.angle_gamma   90.00
#
_symmetry.space_group_name_H-M   'P 1'
#
loop_
_entity.id
_entity.type
_entity.pdbx_description
1 polymer ?
#
loop_
_entity_poly.entity_id
_entity_poly.type
_entity_poly.pdbx_seq_one_letter_code
_entity_poly.pdbx_strand_id
1 'polypeptide(L)'
;AITLGNTLEPSTTSAYKSHLKSYLVFCQNHNFPVEPTINTLSFYVVYMCHHLRPAAVGTYLSGICHLLEPYYPNVREACSSPMVSCSLAGMKKFRGLQPTNCKRALTHKDLLSIVNYLAINSSYEDCLFITMLLTGFFSLLCLGELTFPDNICKRSFKKITM
;
A
#
# COMPACT_ATOMS: atom_id res chain seq x y z
N ALA A 1 25.82 -6.30 -8.50
CA ALA A 1 24.44 -5.78 -8.37
C ALA A 1 23.62 -6.47 -7.26
N ILE A 2 24.25 -6.86 -6.13
CA ILE A 2 23.56 -7.52 -5.00
C ILE A 2 22.85 -6.48 -4.08
N THR A 3 23.37 -5.25 -4.06
CA THR A 3 22.86 -4.15 -3.24
C THR A 3 21.50 -3.61 -3.73
N LEU A 4 21.29 -3.51 -5.05
CA LEU A 4 20.02 -3.04 -5.63
C LEU A 4 18.85 -3.97 -5.30
N GLY A 5 19.06 -5.28 -5.30
CA GLY A 5 18.01 -6.25 -4.94
C GLY A 5 17.55 -6.19 -3.49
N ASN A 6 18.35 -5.62 -2.59
CA ASN A 6 18.04 -5.44 -1.17
C ASN A 6 17.54 -4.02 -0.82
N THR A 7 17.37 -3.14 -1.80
CA THR A 7 16.87 -1.76 -1.56
C THR A 7 15.40 -1.70 -1.21
N LEU A 8 14.62 -2.71 -1.61
CA LEU A 8 13.19 -2.78 -1.33
C LEU A 8 12.87 -3.94 -0.40
N GLU A 9 11.96 -3.66 0.53
CA GLU A 9 11.34 -4.70 1.33
C GLU A 9 10.49 -5.65 0.44
N PRO A 10 10.47 -6.97 0.70
CA PRO A 10 9.68 -7.93 -0.07
C PRO A 10 8.20 -7.56 -0.22
N SER A 11 7.59 -6.95 0.82
CA SER A 11 6.20 -6.48 0.78
C SER A 11 6.00 -5.35 -0.24
N THR A 12 6.93 -4.39 -0.29
CA THR A 12 6.96 -3.30 -1.27
C THR A 12 7.18 -3.82 -2.68
N THR A 13 8.10 -4.77 -2.87
CA THR A 13 8.31 -5.43 -4.17
C THR A 13 7.03 -6.11 -4.65
N SER A 14 6.31 -6.80 -3.76
CA SER A 14 5.03 -7.43 -4.09
C SER A 14 3.97 -6.40 -4.50
N ALA A 15 3.90 -5.26 -3.80
CA ALA A 15 2.97 -4.19 -4.14
C ALA A 15 3.29 -3.60 -5.52
N TYR A 16 4.57 -3.31 -5.80
CA TYR A 16 5.00 -2.75 -7.08
C TYR A 16 4.72 -3.71 -8.24
N LYS A 17 4.95 -5.02 -8.06
CA LYS A 17 4.56 -6.03 -9.07
C LYS A 17 3.05 -5.98 -9.36
N SER A 18 2.22 -5.79 -8.34
CA SER A 18 0.78 -5.60 -8.51
C SER A 18 0.44 -4.31 -9.27
N HIS A 19 1.16 -3.21 -8.99
CA HIS A 19 0.98 -1.94 -9.70
C HIS A 19 1.34 -2.09 -11.18
N LEU A 20 2.47 -2.73 -11.49
CA LEU A 20 2.90 -2.99 -12.86
C LEU A 20 1.89 -3.89 -13.60
N LYS A 21 1.39 -4.95 -12.96
CA LYS A 21 0.36 -5.80 -13.55
C LYS A 21 -0.89 -5.00 -13.91
N SER A 22 -1.33 -4.09 -13.05
CA SER A 22 -2.48 -3.20 -13.31
C SER A 22 -2.24 -2.33 -14.56
N TYR A 23 -1.03 -1.80 -14.72
CA TYR A 23 -0.65 -1.01 -15.90
C TYR A 23 -0.60 -1.85 -17.18
N LEU A 24 -0.01 -3.05 -17.13
CA LEU A 24 0.06 -3.94 -18.29
C LEU A 24 -1.34 -4.35 -18.79
N VAL A 25 -2.26 -4.64 -17.86
CA VAL A 25 -3.66 -4.93 -18.22
C VAL A 25 -4.33 -3.71 -18.86
N PHE A 26 -4.08 -2.50 -18.36
CA PHE A 26 -4.55 -1.27 -18.99
C PHE A 26 -4.00 -1.13 -20.42
N CYS A 27 -2.69 -1.32 -20.62
CA CYS A 27 -2.10 -1.24 -21.96
C CYS A 27 -2.71 -2.27 -22.91
N GLN A 28 -2.89 -3.51 -22.45
CA GLN A 28 -3.49 -4.58 -23.24
C GLN A 28 -4.94 -4.26 -23.62
N ASN A 29 -5.76 -3.79 -22.67
CA ASN A 29 -7.18 -3.52 -22.91
C ASN A 29 -7.41 -2.32 -23.85
N HIS A 30 -6.50 -1.35 -23.85
CA HIS A 30 -6.61 -0.14 -24.67
C HIS A 30 -5.68 -0.13 -25.89
N ASN A 31 -5.00 -1.25 -26.17
CA ASN A 31 -4.03 -1.40 -27.27
C ASN A 31 -2.91 -0.34 -27.23
N PHE A 32 -2.47 0.05 -26.03
CA PHE A 32 -1.31 0.92 -25.86
C PHE A 32 -0.01 0.12 -25.84
N PRO A 33 1.12 0.71 -26.29
CA PRO A 33 2.43 0.11 -26.08
C PRO A 33 2.71 -0.01 -24.58
N VAL A 34 3.54 -1.01 -24.22
CA VAL A 34 3.99 -1.21 -22.83
C VAL A 34 4.90 -0.06 -22.40
N GLU A 35 5.66 0.52 -23.32
CA GLU A 35 6.52 1.66 -23.04
C GLU A 35 5.70 2.86 -22.53
N PRO A 36 5.95 3.31 -21.29
CA PRO A 36 5.20 4.40 -20.68
C PRO A 36 5.60 5.74 -21.27
N THR A 37 4.65 6.36 -21.98
CA THR A 37 4.78 7.74 -22.44
C THR A 37 4.05 8.70 -21.50
N ILE A 38 4.33 10.00 -21.61
CA ILE A 38 3.63 11.05 -20.87
C ILE A 38 2.11 10.94 -21.08
N ASN A 39 1.66 10.68 -22.32
CA ASN A 39 0.26 10.51 -22.67
C ASN A 39 -0.33 9.21 -22.10
N THR A 40 0.36 8.08 -22.26
CA THR A 40 -0.13 6.80 -21.76
C THR A 40 -0.32 6.83 -20.24
N LEU A 41 0.62 7.45 -19.53
CA LEU A 41 0.56 7.59 -18.08
C LEU A 41 -0.53 8.58 -17.63
N SER A 42 -0.77 9.67 -18.35
CA SER A 42 -1.87 10.59 -18.01
C SER A 42 -3.23 9.92 -18.19
N PHE A 43 -3.43 9.16 -19.26
CA PHE A 43 -4.64 8.36 -19.48
C PHE A 43 -4.79 7.28 -18.41
N TYR A 44 -3.71 6.59 -18.06
CA TYR A 44 -3.71 5.61 -16.97
C TYR A 44 -4.12 6.25 -15.64
N VAL A 45 -3.63 7.46 -15.32
CA VAL A 45 -4.03 8.19 -14.11
C VAL A 45 -5.52 8.46 -14.09
N VAL A 46 -6.07 9.01 -15.17
CA VAL A 46 -7.49 9.31 -15.27
C VAL A 46 -8.30 8.02 -15.11
N TYR A 47 -7.98 6.98 -15.88
CA TYR A 47 -8.62 5.67 -15.83
C TYR A 47 -8.60 5.08 -14.40
N MET A 48 -7.44 4.98 -13.78
CA MET A 48 -7.31 4.39 -12.44
C MET A 48 -7.98 5.24 -11.36
N CYS A 49 -8.06 6.56 -11.52
CA CYS A 49 -8.81 7.43 -10.60
C CYS A 49 -10.34 7.22 -10.68
N HIS A 50 -10.84 6.41 -11.62
CA HIS A 50 -12.21 5.89 -11.57
C HIS A 50 -12.37 4.69 -10.65
N HIS A 51 -11.32 3.89 -10.47
CA HIS A 51 -11.35 2.66 -9.70
C HIS A 51 -10.73 2.80 -8.30
N LEU A 52 -9.84 3.78 -8.13
CA LEU A 52 -9.05 4.01 -6.93
C LEU A 52 -9.07 5.48 -6.51
N ARG A 53 -8.72 5.73 -5.26
CA ARG A 53 -8.48 7.09 -4.76
C ARG A 53 -7.27 7.69 -5.48
N PRO A 54 -7.32 8.97 -5.91
CA PRO A 54 -6.18 9.60 -6.60
C PRO A 54 -4.86 9.56 -5.80
N ALA A 55 -4.92 9.60 -4.47
CA ALA A 55 -3.72 9.43 -3.64
C ALA A 55 -3.04 8.05 -3.84
N ALA A 56 -3.83 6.98 -3.95
CA ALA A 56 -3.32 5.63 -4.20
C ALA A 56 -2.73 5.49 -5.61
N VAL A 57 -3.34 6.14 -6.60
CA VAL A 57 -2.82 6.15 -7.99
C VAL A 57 -1.41 6.72 -8.05
N GLY A 58 -1.09 7.74 -7.23
CA GLY A 58 0.29 8.25 -7.10
C GLY A 58 1.28 7.17 -6.67
N THR A 59 0.92 6.34 -5.68
CA THR A 59 1.74 5.20 -5.24
C THR A 59 1.91 4.15 -6.34
N TYR A 60 0.88 3.94 -7.17
CA TYR A 60 0.96 3.03 -8.31
C TYR A 60 1.99 3.54 -9.34
N LEU A 61 1.94 4.83 -9.69
CA LEU A 61 2.91 5.44 -10.61
C LEU A 61 4.35 5.28 -10.11
N SER A 62 4.60 5.50 -8.82
CA SER A 62 5.94 5.30 -8.24
C SER A 62 6.42 3.85 -8.38
N GLY A 63 5.54 2.87 -8.14
CA GLY A 63 5.89 1.46 -8.28
C GLY A 63 6.11 1.03 -9.73
N ILE A 64 5.28 1.52 -10.66
CA ILE A 64 5.42 1.29 -12.10
C ILE A 64 6.75 1.89 -12.59
N CYS A 65 7.02 3.14 -12.24
CA CYS A 65 8.27 3.83 -12.57
C CYS A 65 9.47 3.02 -12.11
N HIS A 66 9.49 2.62 -10.84
CA HIS A 66 10.63 1.89 -10.27
C HIS A 66 10.91 0.55 -10.98
N LEU A 67 9.85 -0.19 -11.35
CA LEU A 67 10.03 -1.49 -12.02
C LEU A 67 10.34 -1.36 -13.52
N LEU A 68 9.89 -0.29 -14.18
CA LEU A 68 10.13 -0.08 -15.60
C LEU A 68 11.42 0.70 -15.89
N GLU A 69 11.95 1.47 -14.94
CA GLU A 69 13.17 2.30 -15.11
C GLU A 69 14.37 1.51 -15.65
N PRO A 70 14.64 0.25 -15.26
CA PRO A 70 15.73 -0.54 -15.85
C PRO A 70 15.57 -0.87 -17.34
N TYR A 71 14.33 -0.87 -17.85
CA TYR A 71 14.00 -1.22 -19.24
C TYR A 71 13.71 0.01 -20.09
N TYR A 72 13.13 1.03 -19.49
CA TYR A 72 12.71 2.28 -20.12
C TYR A 72 13.22 3.46 -19.27
N PRO A 73 14.46 3.94 -19.48
CA PRO A 73 15.07 4.96 -18.61
C PRO A 73 14.26 6.27 -18.59
N ASN A 74 13.56 6.59 -19.68
CA ASN A 74 12.73 7.78 -19.81
C ASN A 74 11.41 7.72 -19.01
N VAL A 75 11.05 6.56 -18.43
CA VAL A 75 9.80 6.42 -17.65
C VAL A 75 9.76 7.40 -16.49
N ARG A 76 10.93 7.71 -15.89
CA ARG A 76 11.00 8.58 -14.72
C ARG A 76 10.66 10.01 -15.07
N GLU A 77 11.17 10.48 -16.20
CA GLU A 77 10.84 11.79 -16.77
C GLU A 77 9.37 11.85 -17.21
N ALA A 78 8.86 10.76 -17.80
CA ALA A 78 7.45 10.68 -18.17
C ALA A 78 6.52 10.75 -16.95
N CYS A 79 6.84 10.02 -15.87
CA CYS A 79 6.10 10.03 -14.60
C CYS A 79 6.19 11.37 -13.86
N SER A 80 7.33 12.05 -13.90
CA SER A 80 7.52 13.36 -13.28
C SER A 80 7.05 14.53 -14.15
N SER A 81 6.60 14.25 -15.37
CA SER A 81 6.15 15.28 -16.30
C SER A 81 5.02 16.15 -15.72
N PRO A 82 4.95 17.44 -16.12
CA PRO A 82 3.87 18.32 -15.69
C PRO A 82 2.50 17.77 -16.04
N MET A 83 2.36 17.07 -17.18
CA MET A 83 1.06 16.57 -17.63
C MET A 83 0.52 15.46 -16.73
N VAL A 84 1.36 14.50 -16.31
CA VAL A 84 0.97 13.43 -15.37
C VAL A 84 0.64 14.02 -14.00
N SER A 85 1.49 14.94 -13.52
CA SER A 85 1.29 15.62 -12.24
C SER A 85 0.00 16.46 -12.20
N CYS A 86 -0.26 17.24 -13.26
CA CYS A 86 -1.48 18.02 -13.42
C CYS A 86 -2.71 17.13 -13.57
N SER A 87 -2.62 15.99 -14.26
CA SER A 87 -3.73 15.03 -14.36
C SER A 87 -4.08 14.47 -12.98
N LEU A 88 -3.08 14.08 -12.18
CA LEU A 88 -3.31 13.59 -10.83
C LEU A 88 -3.89 14.67 -9.91
N ALA A 89 -3.38 15.90 -9.99
CA ALA A 89 -3.90 17.05 -9.24
C ALA A 89 -5.34 17.39 -9.65
N GLY A 90 -5.62 17.36 -10.95
CA GLY A 90 -6.96 17.55 -11.51
C GLY A 90 -7.93 16.49 -11.00
N MET A 91 -7.54 15.22 -11.02
CA MET A 91 -8.37 14.13 -10.48
C MET A 91 -8.57 14.23 -8.97
N LYS A 92 -7.56 14.66 -8.20
CA LYS A 92 -7.71 14.96 -6.76
C LYS A 92 -8.75 16.06 -6.51
N LYS A 93 -8.72 17.13 -7.31
CA LYS A 93 -9.68 18.24 -7.20
C LYS A 93 -11.08 17.81 -7.66
N PHE A 94 -11.19 17.09 -8.77
CA PHE A 94 -12.45 16.64 -9.35
C PHE A 94 -13.18 15.62 -8.47
N ARG A 95 -12.45 14.65 -7.90
CA ARG A 95 -13.02 13.67 -6.95
C ARG A 95 -13.29 14.24 -5.56
N GLY A 96 -12.91 15.50 -5.32
CA GLY A 96 -12.94 16.14 -4.01
C GLY A 96 -11.87 15.59 -3.07
N LEU A 97 -11.55 16.39 -2.04
CA LEU A 97 -10.81 15.88 -0.89
C LEU A 97 -11.72 14.87 -0.19
N GLN A 98 -11.55 13.58 -0.47
CA GLN A 98 -12.33 12.57 0.25
C GLN A 98 -12.05 12.75 1.74
N PRO A 99 -13.08 12.88 2.58
CA PRO A 99 -12.86 13.03 4.01
C PRO A 99 -12.03 11.85 4.48
N THR A 100 -10.96 12.15 5.23
CA THR A 100 -10.19 11.13 5.91
C THR A 100 -11.13 10.48 6.91
N ASN A 101 -11.69 9.31 6.56
CA ASN A 101 -12.46 8.49 7.48
C ASN A 101 -11.49 7.93 8.52
N CYS A 102 -11.18 8.77 9.52
CA CYS A 102 -10.39 8.36 10.67
C CYS A 102 -11.27 7.45 11.51
N LYS A 103 -10.86 6.18 11.66
CA LYS A 103 -11.52 5.30 12.63
C LYS A 103 -11.33 5.91 14.02
N ARG A 104 -12.37 5.89 14.85
CA ARG A 104 -12.27 6.33 16.25
C ARG A 104 -11.14 5.58 16.94
N ALA A 105 -10.30 6.31 17.67
CA ALA A 105 -9.24 5.70 18.46
C ALA A 105 -9.82 4.72 19.49
N LEU A 106 -9.10 3.62 19.72
CA LEU A 106 -9.43 2.67 20.76
C LEU A 106 -9.28 3.35 22.13
N THR A 107 -10.24 3.16 23.01
CA THR A 107 -10.22 3.74 24.36
C THR A 107 -10.12 2.66 25.43
N HIS A 108 -9.78 3.06 26.65
CA HIS A 108 -9.73 2.16 27.79
C HIS A 108 -11.07 1.46 28.06
N LYS A 109 -12.20 2.12 27.78
CA LYS A 109 -13.54 1.51 27.91
C LYS A 109 -13.74 0.38 26.90
N ASP A 110 -13.26 0.57 25.67
CA ASP A 110 -13.33 -0.46 24.64
C ASP A 110 -12.48 -1.68 25.03
N LEU A 111 -11.27 -1.47 25.57
CA LEU A 111 -10.41 -2.55 26.05
C LEU A 111 -11.07 -3.35 27.17
N LEU A 112 -11.63 -2.67 28.18
CA LEU A 112 -12.34 -3.34 29.27
C LEU A 112 -13.53 -4.15 28.75
N SER A 113 -14.28 -3.61 27.78
CA SER A 113 -15.39 -4.33 27.16
C SER A 113 -14.92 -5.61 26.45
N ILE A 114 -13.80 -5.55 25.72
CA ILE A 114 -13.25 -6.70 25.02
C ILE A 114 -12.73 -7.75 26.01
N VAL A 115 -11.99 -7.34 27.03
CA VAL A 115 -11.47 -8.24 28.08
C VAL A 115 -12.62 -8.93 28.80
N ASN A 116 -13.64 -8.19 29.24
CA ASN A 116 -14.79 -8.77 29.93
C ASN A 116 -15.58 -9.74 29.06
N TYR A 117 -15.70 -9.45 27.75
CA TYR A 117 -16.40 -10.33 26.81
C TYR A 117 -15.65 -11.64 26.59
N LEU A 118 -14.33 -11.58 26.41
CA LEU A 118 -13.49 -12.73 26.08
C LEU A 118 -13.06 -13.55 27.31
N ALA A 119 -13.00 -12.96 28.51
CA ALA A 119 -12.53 -13.63 29.72
C ALA A 119 -13.51 -14.66 30.31
N ILE A 120 -14.79 -14.63 29.92
CA ILE A 120 -15.84 -15.44 30.56
C ILE A 120 -15.68 -16.96 30.30
N ASN A 121 -15.05 -17.35 29.19
CA ASN A 121 -14.66 -18.75 28.88
C ASN A 121 -13.45 -18.76 27.94
N SER A 122 -12.39 -18.04 28.30
CA SER A 122 -11.31 -17.73 27.36
C SER A 122 -10.56 -18.98 26.89
N SER A 123 -10.61 -19.25 25.59
CA SER A 123 -9.70 -20.19 24.95
C SER A 123 -8.27 -19.65 24.96
N TYR A 124 -7.29 -20.50 24.63
CA TYR A 124 -5.90 -20.06 24.46
C TYR A 124 -5.79 -18.91 23.45
N GLU A 125 -6.51 -18.98 22.34
CA GLU A 125 -6.53 -17.95 21.29
C GLU A 125 -7.12 -16.63 21.80
N ASP A 126 -8.16 -16.69 22.63
CA ASP A 126 -8.76 -15.49 23.23
C ASP A 126 -7.77 -14.81 24.18
N CYS A 127 -7.08 -15.59 25.02
CA CYS A 127 -6.03 -15.10 25.90
C CYS A 127 -4.89 -14.46 25.10
N LEU A 128 -4.43 -15.14 24.05
CA LEU A 128 -3.36 -14.65 23.18
C LEU A 128 -3.76 -13.33 22.51
N PHE A 129 -4.98 -13.24 21.97
CA PHE A 129 -5.50 -12.03 21.37
C PHE A 129 -5.60 -10.87 22.37
N ILE A 130 -6.11 -11.12 23.59
CA ILE A 130 -6.14 -10.11 24.66
C ILE A 130 -4.73 -9.62 24.98
N THR A 131 -3.77 -10.54 25.16
CA THR A 131 -2.38 -10.19 25.45
C THR A 131 -1.80 -9.32 24.33
N MET A 132 -1.96 -9.71 23.07
CA MET A 132 -1.48 -8.93 21.93
C MET A 132 -2.14 -7.55 21.85
N LEU A 133 -3.45 -7.46 22.09
CA LEU A 133 -4.20 -6.21 22.08
C LEU A 133 -3.72 -5.24 23.16
N LEU A 134 -3.57 -5.72 24.40
CA LEU A 134 -3.13 -4.89 25.53
C LEU A 134 -1.67 -4.48 25.36
N THR A 135 -0.78 -5.41 24.98
CA THR A 135 0.61 -5.10 24.67
C THR A 135 0.66 -4.02 23.59
N GLY A 136 0.00 -4.23 22.45
CA GLY A 136 -0.03 -3.28 21.35
C GLY A 136 -0.55 -1.90 21.73
N PHE A 137 -1.62 -1.84 22.53
CA PHE A 137 -2.20 -0.58 22.98
C PHE A 137 -1.27 0.18 23.94
N PHE A 138 -0.74 -0.48 24.97
CA PHE A 138 0.05 0.20 26.00
C PHE A 138 1.49 0.52 25.58
N SER A 139 2.08 -0.31 24.71
CA SER A 139 3.41 -0.05 24.15
C SER A 139 3.37 0.72 22.83
N LEU A 140 2.18 1.05 22.32
CA LEU A 140 1.95 1.75 21.05
C LEU A 140 2.57 1.04 19.84
N LEU A 141 2.61 -0.29 19.87
CA LEU A 141 3.18 -1.09 18.79
C LEU A 141 2.25 -1.13 17.58
N CYS A 142 2.84 -1.10 16.40
CA CYS A 142 2.16 -1.34 15.15
C CYS A 142 1.86 -2.84 14.99
N LEU A 143 0.80 -3.18 14.24
CA LEU A 143 0.43 -4.58 13.99
C LEU A 143 1.59 -5.40 13.40
N GLY A 144 2.43 -4.80 12.56
CA GLY A 144 3.58 -5.46 11.96
C GLY A 144 4.71 -5.81 12.94
N GLU A 145 4.68 -5.28 14.16
CA GLU A 145 5.62 -5.60 15.24
C GLU A 145 5.06 -6.70 16.15
N LEU A 146 3.73 -6.75 16.29
CA LEU A 146 3.02 -7.75 17.11
C LEU A 146 2.81 -9.09 16.39
N THR A 147 2.85 -9.10 15.06
CA THR A 147 2.46 -10.26 14.26
C THR A 147 3.53 -10.66 13.26
N PHE A 148 3.59 -11.96 12.99
CA PHE A 148 4.37 -12.48 11.88
C PHE A 148 3.44 -12.75 10.69
N PRO A 149 3.76 -12.26 9.47
CA PRO A 149 2.89 -12.45 8.33
C PRO A 149 2.67 -13.93 7.99
N ASP A 150 1.43 -14.33 7.72
CA ASP A 150 1.13 -15.69 7.25
C ASP A 150 1.81 -15.99 5.92
N ASN A 151 1.80 -15.01 5.01
CA ASN A 151 2.45 -15.14 3.72
C ASN A 151 3.98 -15.19 3.88
N ILE A 152 4.54 -16.36 3.56
CA ILE A 152 5.96 -16.66 3.72
C ILE A 152 6.85 -15.65 2.98
N CYS A 153 6.42 -15.17 1.81
CA CYS A 153 7.19 -14.20 1.02
C CYS A 153 7.28 -12.81 1.66
N LYS A 154 6.43 -12.49 2.65
CA LYS A 154 6.43 -11.21 3.37
C LYS A 154 7.13 -11.28 4.74
N ARG A 155 7.54 -12.47 5.17
CA ARG A 155 8.21 -12.68 6.46
C ARG A 155 9.61 -12.08 6.44
N SER A 156 9.94 -11.35 7.49
CA SER A 156 11.29 -10.78 7.69
C SER A 156 11.65 -10.82 9.16
N PHE A 157 12.68 -11.60 9.51
CA PHE A 157 13.18 -11.67 10.89
C PHE A 157 13.76 -10.34 11.38
N LYS A 158 14.14 -9.43 10.49
CA LYS A 158 14.62 -8.09 10.84
C LYS A 158 13.54 -7.18 11.44
N LYS A 159 12.26 -7.55 11.27
CA LYS A 159 11.10 -6.77 11.74
C LYS A 159 10.47 -7.33 13.01
N ILE A 160 10.98 -8.45 13.51
CA ILE A 160 10.48 -9.05 14.75
C ILE A 160 11.20 -8.32 15.88
N THR A 161 10.46 -7.49 16.60
CA THR A 161 10.91 -6.88 17.86
C THR A 161 10.39 -7.78 19.00
N MET A 162 11.32 -8.38 19.76
CA MET A 162 11.01 -9.04 21.04
C MET A 162 11.17 -8.05 22.18
#